data_AF-A0A3N6MC64-F1
#
_entry.id   AF-A0A3N6MC64-F1
#
_cell.length_a   1.000
_cell.length_b   1.000
_cell.length_c   1.000
_cell.angle_alpha   90.00
_cell.angle_beta   90.00
_cell.angle_gamma   90.00
#
_symmetry.space_group_name_H-M   'P 1'
#
loop_
_entity.id
_entity.type
_entity.pdbx_description
1 polymer ?
#
loop_
_entity_poly.entity_id
_entity_poly.type
_entity_poly.pdbx_seq_one_letter_code
_entity_poly.pdbx_strand_id
1 'polypeptide(L)' 'MLDRFIRLMVWWFRKWYPVFRSLGEKMGREEYVETAIKVSEENFENTADALGIELGGYDE' A
#
# COMPACT_ATOMS: atom_id res chain seq x y z
N MET A 1 -6.92 -14.79 -11.76
CA MET A 1 -7.24 -13.38 -12.06
C MET A 1 -7.13 -12.51 -10.81
N LEU A 2 -7.70 -12.94 -9.67
CA LEU A 2 -7.69 -12.21 -8.40
C LEU A 2 -6.26 -11.98 -7.82
N ASP A 3 -5.40 -12.99 -7.81
CA ASP A 3 -3.99 -12.86 -7.36
C ASP A 3 -3.26 -11.72 -8.10
N ARG A 4 -3.29 -11.74 -9.44
CA ARG A 4 -2.67 -10.69 -10.27
C ARG A 4 -3.28 -9.31 -10.01
N PHE A 5 -4.58 -9.24 -9.75
CA PHE A 5 -5.26 -7.99 -9.42
C PHE A 5 -4.78 -7.43 -8.07
N ILE A 6 -4.65 -8.27 -7.05
CA ILE A 6 -4.16 -7.84 -5.73
C ILE A 6 -2.69 -7.38 -5.83
N ARG A 7 -1.84 -8.14 -6.53
CA ARG A 7 -0.45 -7.72 -6.79
C ARG A 7 -0.37 -6.39 -7.54
N LEU A 8 -1.25 -6.17 -8.52
CA LEU A 8 -1.35 -4.91 -9.25
C LEU A 8 -1.77 -3.75 -8.33
N MET A 9 -2.72 -3.98 -7.43
CA MET A 9 -3.17 -2.98 -6.45
C MET A 9 -2.05 -2.59 -5.48
N VAL A 10 -1.32 -3.57 -4.96
CA VAL A 10 -0.15 -3.33 -4.09
C VAL A 10 0.93 -2.55 -4.83
N TRP A 11 1.28 -2.97 -6.04
CA TRP A 11 2.26 -2.27 -6.88
C TRP A 11 1.82 -0.83 -7.17
N TRP A 12 0.55 -0.62 -7.55
CA TRP A 12 0.00 0.70 -7.84
C TRP A 12 0.06 1.59 -6.60
N PHE A 13 -0.38 1.09 -5.45
CA PHE A 13 -0.38 1.85 -4.20
C PHE A 13 1.04 2.30 -3.82
N ARG A 14 2.02 1.39 -3.87
CA ARG A 14 3.44 1.70 -3.61
C ARG A 14 3.99 2.72 -4.60
N LYS A 15 3.60 2.64 -5.88
CA LYS A 15 4.04 3.60 -6.91
C LYS A 15 3.55 5.03 -6.60
N TRP A 16 2.37 5.16 -6.00
CA TRP A 16 1.78 6.45 -5.63
C TRP A 16 2.15 6.94 -4.23
N TYR A 17 2.78 6.11 -3.39
CA TYR A 17 3.32 6.48 -2.07
C TYR A 17 3.98 7.86 -2.03
N PRO A 18 4.99 8.17 -2.88
CA PRO A 18 5.68 9.47 -2.82
C PRO A 18 4.76 10.64 -3.16
N VAL A 19 3.76 10.41 -4.00
CA VAL A 19 2.76 11.43 -4.35
C VAL A 19 1.85 11.70 -3.17
N PHE A 20 1.35 10.65 -2.49
CA PHE A 20 0.54 10.80 -1.29
C PHE A 20 1.31 11.55 -0.20
N ARG A 21 2.56 11.16 0.04
CA ARG A 21 3.46 11.83 0.99
C ARG A 21 3.64 13.32 0.69
N SER A 22 3.97 13.65 -0.56
CA SER A 22 4.14 15.05 -0.99
C SER A 22 2.84 15.87 -0.88
N LEU A 23 1.69 15.26 -1.14
CA LEU A 23 0.39 15.90 -0.93
C LEU A 23 0.10 16.12 0.57
N GLY A 24 0.46 15.16 1.42
CA GLY A 24 0.38 15.27 2.87
C GLY A 24 1.21 16.43 3.40
N GLU A 25 2.47 16.54 2.97
CA GLU A 25 3.38 17.65 3.31
C GLU A 25 2.79 19.00 2.89
N LYS A 26 2.32 19.12 1.64
CA LYS A 26 1.70 20.35 1.14
C LYS A 26 0.44 20.76 1.89
N MET A 27 -0.29 19.80 2.45
CA MET A 27 -1.52 20.04 3.21
C MET A 27 -1.29 20.12 4.73
N GLY A 28 -0.05 19.95 5.22
CA GLY A 28 0.25 19.87 6.65
C GLY A 28 -0.40 18.66 7.35
N ARG A 29 -0.53 17.54 6.63
CA ARG A 29 -1.19 16.29 7.07
C ARG A 29 -0.28 15.07 6.94
N GLU A 30 1.01 15.26 7.16
CA GLU A 30 2.04 14.22 7.03
C GLU A 30 1.71 12.98 7.87
N GLU A 31 1.42 13.15 9.16
CA GLU A 31 1.09 12.06 10.08
C GLU A 31 -0.15 11.28 9.64
N TYR A 32 -1.18 11.98 9.17
CA TYR A 32 -2.39 11.35 8.65
C TYR A 32 -2.09 10.52 7.40
N VAL A 33 -1.28 11.04 6.48
CA VAL A 33 -0.89 10.33 5.26
C VAL A 33 -0.02 9.11 5.59
N GLU A 34 0.97 9.25 6.46
CA GLU A 34 1.80 8.11 6.88
C GLU A 34 0.97 7.02 7.59
N THR A 35 0.01 7.42 8.42
CA THR A 35 -0.94 6.49 9.06
C THR A 35 -1.82 5.79 8.04
N ALA A 36 -2.42 6.54 7.10
CA ALA A 36 -3.26 5.97 6.06
C ALA A 36 -2.49 4.99 5.18
N ILE A 37 -1.20 5.26 4.96
CA ILE A 37 -0.34 4.36 4.21
C ILE A 37 -0.07 3.06 4.98
N LYS A 38 0.37 3.13 6.24
CA LYS A 38 0.58 1.93 7.06
C LYS A 38 -0.65 1.04 7.13
N VAL A 39 -1.82 1.65 7.38
CA VAL A 39 -3.10 0.91 7.45
C VAL A 39 -3.44 0.28 6.10
N SER A 40 -3.13 0.95 4.99
CA SER A 40 -3.37 0.38 3.66
C SER A 40 -2.46 -0.82 3.37
N GLU A 41 -1.18 -0.75 3.75
CA GLU A 41 -0.25 -1.88 3.62
C GLU A 41 -0.68 -3.08 4.46
N GLU A 42 -1.02 -2.86 5.73
CA GLU A 42 -1.54 -3.91 6.62
C GLU A 42 -2.83 -4.53 6.05
N ASN A 43 -3.73 -3.72 5.50
CA ASN A 43 -4.95 -4.23 4.87
C ASN A 43 -4.67 -5.08 3.61
N PHE A 44 -3.67 -4.71 2.80
CA PHE A 44 -3.28 -5.52 1.65
C PHE A 44 -2.70 -6.86 2.06
N GLU A 45 -1.85 -6.88 3.09
CA GLU A 45 -1.28 -8.11 3.67
C GLU A 45 -2.39 -9.01 4.22
N ASN A 46 -3.25 -8.47 5.08
CA ASN A 46 -4.38 -9.21 5.65
C ASN A 46 -5.32 -9.77 4.56
N THR A 47 -5.60 -8.98 3.51
CA THR A 47 -6.44 -9.41 2.39
C THR A 47 -5.76 -10.52 1.59
N ALA A 48 -4.46 -10.41 1.35
CA ALA A 48 -3.73 -11.43 0.61
C ALA A 48 -3.62 -12.74 1.39
N ASP A 49 -3.32 -12.67 2.69
CA ASP A 49 -3.29 -13.83 3.58
C ASP A 49 -4.64 -14.55 3.65
N ALA A 50 -5.73 -13.79 3.82
CA ALA A 50 -7.09 -14.33 3.81
C ALA A 50 -7.45 -15.05 2.50
N LEU A 51 -6.78 -14.70 1.40
CA LEU A 51 -6.97 -15.27 0.08
C LEU A 51 -5.89 -16.29 -0.31
N GLY A 52 -4.93 -16.60 0.58
CA GLY A 52 -3.82 -17.51 0.33
C GLY A 52 -2.84 -17.00 -0.74
N ILE A 53 -2.68 -15.68 -0.86
CA ILE A 53 -1.81 -15.02 -1.83
C ILE A 53 -0.54 -14.57 -1.13
N GLU A 54 0.61 -15.12 -1.53
CA GLU A 54 1.90 -14.62 -1.06
C GLU A 54 2.26 -13.31 -1.78
N LEU A 55 2.10 -12.17 -1.10
CA LEU A 55 2.67 -10.92 -1.56
C LEU A 55 4.19 -11.03 -1.39
N GLY A 56 4.92 -11.05 -2.51
CA GLY A 56 6.38 -11.07 -2.47
C GLY A 56 6.87 -9.81 -1.74
N GLY A 57 7.42 -10.00 -0.55
CA GLY A 57 8.29 -9.01 0.08
C GLY A 57 9.51 -8.84 -0.80
N TYR A 58 9.55 -7.75 -1.56
CA TYR A 58 10.80 -7.26 -2.11
C TYR A 58 11.46 -6.45 -0.99
N ASP A 59 12.06 -7.18 -0.04
CA ASP A 59 13.30 -6.70 0.57
C ASP A 59 14.38 -6.83 -0.51
N GLU A 60 14.65 -5.73 -1.20
CA GLU A 60 15.94 -5.45 -1.83
C GLU A 60 16.65 -4.37 -1.01
#